data_AF-A0A7J8NVI9-F1
#
_entry.id   AF-A0A7J8NVI9-F1
#
_cell.length_a   1.000
_cell.length_b   1.000
_cell.length_c   1.000
_cell.angle_alpha   90.00
_cell.angle_beta   90.00
_cell.angle_gamma   90.00
#
_symmetry.space_group_name_H-M   'P 1'
#
loop_
_entity.id
_entity.type
_entity.pdbx_description
1 polymer ?
#
loop_
_entity_poly.entity_id
_entity_poly.type
_entity_poly.pdbx_seq_one_letter_code
_entity_poly.pdbx_strand_id
1 'polypeptide(L)'
;RPGGDRIYGVFDHQLPAALKKLPFDRHLSLKNVQKVVTEADGYQPHLIAPEQGYRRLIDGSITYFKGPAEASVDAVHFVLKELVRKSIAETEELKRFPSLQNDIATAANEALERFREESRKTVVRLVEMESSYLTVDFFRKLHAAPEKKPEKNGNPPGPNNDHFHDTSLARIGSNVSAYIAMVSDTLKNTIPKAVVYCQVREAKRSLLTHFYAQVGRK
;
A
#
# COMPACT_ATOMS: atom_id res chain seq x y z
N ARG A 1 -9.67 11.33 26.19
CA ARG A 1 -8.58 11.71 25.25
C ARG A 1 -8.76 10.94 23.93
N PRO A 2 -9.32 11.55 22.86
CA PRO A 2 -9.82 10.86 21.65
C PRO A 2 -8.75 10.55 20.57
N GLY A 3 -7.46 10.70 20.88
CA GLY A 3 -6.39 10.54 19.89
C GLY A 3 -6.27 9.12 19.34
N GLY A 4 -6.35 8.12 20.23
CA GLY A 4 -6.28 6.71 19.86
C GLY A 4 -7.43 6.31 18.93
N ASP A 5 -8.67 6.66 19.29
CA ASP A 5 -9.86 6.37 18.49
C ASP A 5 -9.79 6.96 17.08
N ARG A 6 -9.23 8.17 16.95
CA ARG A 6 -9.00 8.78 15.62
C ARG A 6 -7.98 8.00 14.80
N ILE A 7 -6.90 7.51 15.42
CA ILE A 7 -5.90 6.67 14.75
C ILE A 7 -6.51 5.33 14.34
N TYR A 8 -7.31 4.69 15.21
CA TYR A 8 -8.07 3.49 14.84
C TYR A 8 -8.99 3.75 13.65
N GLY A 9 -9.69 4.89 13.63
CA GLY A 9 -10.51 5.29 12.49
C GLY A 9 -9.74 5.41 11.16
N VAL A 10 -8.47 5.83 11.20
CA VAL A 10 -7.61 5.85 10.00
C VAL A 10 -7.34 4.41 9.51
N PHE A 11 -6.97 3.51 10.41
CA PHE A 11 -6.55 2.15 10.04
C PHE A 11 -7.69 1.18 9.74
N ASP A 12 -8.80 1.27 10.47
CA ASP A 12 -9.89 0.29 10.38
C ASP A 12 -10.97 0.71 9.39
N HIS A 13 -11.06 2.02 9.07
CA HIS A 13 -12.06 2.55 8.15
C HIS A 13 -11.45 3.21 6.91
N GLN A 14 -10.59 4.23 7.08
CA GLN A 14 -10.11 5.03 5.95
C GLN A 14 -9.20 4.24 5.00
N LEU A 15 -8.16 3.57 5.54
CA LEU A 15 -7.23 2.78 4.74
C LEU A 15 -7.96 1.65 3.98
N PRO A 16 -8.80 0.79 4.62
CA PRO A 16 -9.49 -0.28 3.91
C PRO A 16 -10.47 0.26 2.86
N ALA A 17 -11.14 1.39 3.13
CA ALA A 17 -12.00 2.02 2.14
C ALA A 17 -11.21 2.58 0.95
N ALA A 18 -10.01 3.13 1.18
CA ALA A 18 -9.13 3.61 0.12
C ALA A 18 -8.61 2.46 -0.75
N LEU A 19 -8.19 1.35 -0.13
CA LEU A 19 -7.73 0.15 -0.84
C LEU A 19 -8.82 -0.45 -1.74
N LYS A 20 -10.08 -0.48 -1.27
CA LYS A 20 -11.24 -0.97 -2.05
C LYS A 20 -11.60 -0.08 -3.25
N LYS A 21 -11.23 1.21 -3.21
CA LYS A 21 -11.54 2.19 -4.28
C LYS A 21 -10.49 2.21 -5.39
N LEU A 22 -9.44 1.39 -5.29
CA LEU A 22 -8.40 1.34 -6.32
C LEU A 22 -8.96 0.82 -7.65
N PRO A 23 -8.52 1.38 -8.79
CA PRO A 23 -9.13 1.12 -10.09
C PRO A 23 -8.65 -0.18 -10.75
N PHE A 24 -8.61 -1.30 -9.99
CA PHE A 24 -8.11 -2.58 -10.47
C PHE A 24 -8.98 -3.16 -11.61
N ASP A 25 -10.29 -2.94 -11.59
CA ASP A 25 -11.18 -3.39 -12.68
C ASP A 25 -10.79 -2.78 -14.03
N ARG A 26 -10.38 -1.50 -14.01
CA ARG A 26 -9.89 -0.81 -15.21
C ARG A 26 -8.49 -1.28 -15.59
N HIS A 27 -7.60 -1.39 -14.61
CA HIS A 27 -6.21 -1.79 -14.83
C HIS A 27 -6.08 -3.24 -15.32
N LEU A 28 -6.90 -4.15 -14.83
CA LEU A 28 -6.92 -5.57 -15.17
C LEU A 28 -8.00 -5.92 -16.21
N SER A 29 -8.56 -4.91 -16.90
CA SER A 29 -9.48 -5.13 -18.02
C SER A 29 -8.81 -5.97 -19.11
N LEU A 30 -9.59 -6.84 -19.77
CA LEU A 30 -9.06 -7.77 -20.79
C LEU A 30 -8.27 -7.05 -21.89
N LYS A 31 -8.75 -5.87 -22.32
CA LYS A 31 -8.06 -5.00 -23.29
C LYS A 31 -6.68 -4.54 -22.80
N ASN A 32 -6.56 -4.15 -21.53
CA ASN A 32 -5.27 -3.72 -20.98
C ASN A 32 -4.33 -4.91 -20.74
N VAL A 33 -4.85 -6.03 -20.24
CA VAL A 33 -4.08 -7.27 -20.07
C VAL A 33 -3.51 -7.73 -21.41
N GLN A 34 -4.33 -7.77 -22.46
CA GLN A 34 -3.90 -8.10 -23.81
C GLN A 34 -2.76 -7.19 -24.27
N LYS A 35 -2.94 -5.88 -24.14
CA LYS A 35 -1.94 -4.89 -24.52
C LYS A 35 -0.61 -5.14 -23.79
N VAL A 36 -0.64 -5.20 -22.46
CA VAL A 36 0.57 -5.33 -21.63
C VAL A 36 1.31 -6.65 -21.89
N VAL A 37 0.57 -7.76 -21.98
CA VAL A 37 1.14 -9.09 -22.23
C VAL A 37 1.75 -9.16 -23.64
N THR A 38 1.07 -8.60 -24.65
CA THR A 38 1.57 -8.58 -26.03
C THR A 38 2.83 -7.71 -26.16
N GLU A 39 2.85 -6.54 -25.51
CA GLU A 39 4.01 -5.62 -25.50
C GLU A 39 5.21 -6.16 -24.71
N ALA A 40 4.98 -7.01 -23.71
CA ALA A 40 6.04 -7.54 -22.85
C ALA A 40 6.70 -8.79 -23.43
N ASP A 41 5.91 -9.74 -23.90
CA ASP A 41 6.38 -11.09 -24.27
C ASP A 41 6.21 -11.43 -25.76
N GLY A 42 5.52 -10.60 -26.56
CA GLY A 42 5.19 -10.95 -27.94
C GLY A 42 4.35 -12.23 -28.00
N TYR A 43 3.18 -12.21 -27.34
CA TYR A 43 2.42 -13.39 -26.92
C TYR A 43 2.28 -14.51 -27.96
N GLN A 44 2.91 -15.66 -27.67
CA GLN A 44 2.69 -16.94 -28.37
C GLN A 44 2.03 -17.95 -27.42
N PRO A 45 0.75 -18.31 -27.62
CA PRO A 45 -0.03 -19.12 -26.67
C PRO A 45 0.48 -20.55 -26.40
N HIS A 46 1.44 -21.07 -27.18
CA HIS A 46 1.76 -22.50 -27.20
C HIS A 46 3.16 -22.89 -26.71
N LEU A 47 4.02 -21.95 -26.27
CA LEU A 47 5.40 -22.31 -25.90
C LEU A 47 5.86 -21.93 -24.50
N ILE A 48 5.47 -20.78 -23.92
CA ILE A 48 5.96 -20.33 -22.61
C ILE A 48 4.91 -19.44 -21.91
N ALA A 49 4.74 -19.55 -20.59
CA ALA A 49 3.89 -18.64 -19.82
C ALA A 49 4.45 -17.19 -19.88
N PRO A 50 3.61 -16.15 -20.10
CA PRO A 50 4.07 -14.76 -20.31
C PRO A 50 4.55 -14.10 -19.01
N GLU A 51 5.71 -14.54 -18.50
CA GLU A 51 6.22 -14.15 -17.19
C GLU A 51 6.45 -12.63 -17.08
N GLN A 52 6.92 -11.98 -18.15
CA GLN A 52 7.15 -10.53 -18.12
C GLN A 52 5.83 -9.76 -18.10
N GLY A 53 4.82 -10.24 -18.82
CA GLY A 53 3.46 -9.70 -18.78
C GLY A 53 2.86 -9.76 -17.38
N TYR A 54 3.01 -10.90 -16.69
CA TYR A 54 2.59 -11.03 -15.29
C TYR A 54 3.32 -10.03 -14.38
N ARG A 55 4.66 -9.96 -14.46
CA ARG A 55 5.44 -9.02 -13.64
C ARG A 55 5.00 -7.58 -13.88
N ARG A 56 4.87 -7.15 -15.13
CA ARG A 56 4.44 -5.77 -15.45
C ARG A 56 3.04 -5.45 -14.93
N LEU A 57 2.09 -6.38 -15.06
CA LEU A 57 0.73 -6.20 -14.53
C LEU A 57 0.73 -6.10 -13.00
N ILE A 58 1.54 -6.93 -12.33
CA ILE A 58 1.66 -6.93 -10.87
C ILE A 58 2.35 -5.64 -10.39
N ASP A 59 3.48 -5.26 -10.97
CA ASP A 59 4.21 -4.03 -10.63
C ASP A 59 3.33 -2.78 -10.81
N GLY A 60 2.62 -2.72 -11.92
CA GLY A 60 1.65 -1.65 -12.21
C GLY A 60 0.52 -1.60 -11.19
N SER A 61 0.02 -2.76 -10.78
CA SER A 61 -1.05 -2.87 -9.77
C SER A 61 -0.55 -2.48 -8.37
N ILE A 62 0.64 -2.93 -7.96
CA ILE A 62 1.20 -2.68 -6.63
C ILE A 62 1.46 -1.19 -6.40
N THR A 63 1.86 -0.46 -7.45
CA THR A 63 2.10 0.98 -7.38
C THR A 63 0.88 1.76 -6.87
N TYR A 64 -0.34 1.31 -7.15
CA TYR A 64 -1.56 1.94 -6.64
C TYR A 64 -1.70 1.94 -5.12
N PHE A 65 -1.05 1.00 -4.41
CA PHE A 65 -1.09 0.95 -2.95
C PHE A 65 -0.27 2.04 -2.26
N LYS A 66 0.69 2.66 -2.96
CA LYS A 66 1.53 3.73 -2.40
C LYS A 66 0.69 4.92 -1.92
N GLY A 67 -0.28 5.36 -2.74
CA GLY A 67 -1.15 6.49 -2.41
C GLY A 67 -1.93 6.31 -1.09
N PRO A 68 -2.73 5.23 -0.94
CA PRO A 68 -3.42 4.93 0.33
C PRO A 68 -2.48 4.76 1.53
N ALA A 69 -1.29 4.17 1.33
CA ALA A 69 -0.30 3.99 2.40
C ALA A 69 0.24 5.34 2.90
N GLU A 70 0.61 6.23 1.99
CA GLU A 70 1.08 7.59 2.30
C GLU A 70 -0.01 8.45 2.93
N ALA A 71 -1.25 8.38 2.43
CA ALA A 71 -2.39 9.08 3.01
C ALA A 71 -2.63 8.66 4.47
N SER A 72 -2.39 7.39 4.80
CA SER A 72 -2.51 6.89 6.18
C SER A 72 -1.41 7.45 7.09
N VAL A 73 -0.18 7.58 6.57
CA VAL A 73 0.94 8.25 7.27
C VAL A 73 0.58 9.70 7.59
N ASP A 74 0.05 10.43 6.59
CA ASP A 74 -0.31 11.85 6.71
C ASP A 74 -1.47 12.07 7.70
N ALA A 75 -2.50 11.21 7.65
CA ALA A 75 -3.63 11.29 8.56
C ALA A 75 -3.21 11.09 10.03
N VAL A 76 -2.32 10.13 10.31
CA VAL A 76 -1.80 9.91 11.66
C VAL A 76 -0.93 11.07 12.12
N HIS A 77 -0.05 11.58 11.26
CA HIS A 77 0.75 12.76 11.57
C HIS A 77 -0.11 13.97 11.95
N PHE A 78 -1.20 14.22 11.22
CA PHE A 78 -2.16 15.28 11.55
C PHE A 78 -2.80 15.08 12.93
N VAL A 79 -3.18 13.84 13.29
CA VAL A 79 -3.70 13.53 14.63
C VAL A 79 -2.65 13.86 15.70
N LEU A 80 -1.39 13.47 15.50
CA LEU A 80 -0.30 13.72 16.45
C LEU A 80 -0.04 15.22 16.66
N LYS A 81 0.00 16.02 15.58
CA LYS A 81 0.17 17.48 15.67
C LYS A 81 -0.98 18.14 16.42
N GLU A 82 -2.22 17.71 16.15
CA GLU A 82 -3.38 18.22 16.88
C GLU A 82 -3.34 17.87 18.38
N LEU A 83 -2.85 16.68 18.74
CA LEU A 83 -2.68 16.30 20.14
C LEU A 83 -1.63 17.16 20.85
N VAL A 84 -0.51 17.44 20.19
CA VAL A 84 0.51 18.37 20.72
C VAL A 84 -0.09 19.76 20.93
N ARG A 85 -0.74 20.32 19.90
CA ARG A 85 -1.36 21.65 19.96
C ARG A 85 -2.36 21.77 21.12
N LYS A 86 -3.23 20.76 21.28
CA LYS A 86 -4.21 20.72 22.39
C LYS A 86 -3.53 20.60 23.74
N SER A 87 -2.53 19.74 23.87
CA SER A 87 -1.81 19.54 25.13
C SER A 87 -1.11 20.82 25.60
N ILE A 88 -0.50 21.56 24.67
CA ILE A 88 0.13 22.86 24.96
C ILE A 88 -0.92 23.89 25.41
N ALA A 89 -2.08 23.95 24.74
CA ALA A 89 -3.14 24.92 25.06
C ALA A 89 -3.87 24.62 26.39
N GLU A 90 -4.02 23.34 26.75
CA GLU A 90 -4.64 22.88 27.99
C GLU A 90 -3.73 23.06 29.22
N THR A 91 -2.43 23.26 29.02
CA THR A 91 -1.47 23.45 30.12
C THR A 91 -1.48 24.91 30.57
N GLU A 92 -2.11 25.20 31.71
CA GLU A 92 -2.31 26.57 32.20
C GLU A 92 -1.00 27.26 32.61
N GLU A 93 -0.04 26.50 33.15
CA GLU A 93 1.25 27.01 33.61
C GLU A 93 2.08 27.57 32.44
N LEU A 94 1.96 26.97 31.26
CA LEU A 94 2.64 27.41 30.05
C LEU A 94 2.14 28.75 29.51
N LYS A 95 0.91 29.18 29.87
CA LYS A 95 0.36 30.48 29.45
C LYS A 95 1.19 31.66 29.94
N ARG A 96 1.91 31.49 31.05
CA ARG A 96 2.79 32.51 31.64
C ARG A 96 4.09 32.70 30.86
N PHE A 97 4.44 31.75 29.99
CA PHE A 97 5.71 31.74 29.23
C PHE A 97 5.45 31.54 27.72
N PRO A 98 4.96 32.57 26.99
CA PRO A 98 4.63 32.45 25.57
C PRO A 98 5.82 32.06 24.67
N SER A 99 7.03 32.51 25.01
CA SER A 99 8.26 32.13 24.30
C SER A 99 8.55 30.64 24.43
N LEU A 100 8.45 30.10 25.65
CA LEU A 100 8.62 28.67 25.91
C LEU A 100 7.53 27.83 25.22
N GLN A 101 6.29 28.33 25.20
CA GLN A 101 5.19 27.69 24.50
C GLN A 101 5.49 27.53 22.99
N ASN A 102 6.01 28.58 22.36
CA ASN A 102 6.39 28.58 20.95
C ASN A 102 7.59 27.66 20.68
N ASP A 103 8.60 27.68 21.55
CA ASP A 103 9.76 26.81 21.45
C ASP A 103 9.38 25.34 21.54
N ILE A 104 8.51 24.97 22.49
CA ILE A 104 7.98 23.60 22.62
C ILE A 104 7.17 23.21 21.39
N ALA A 105 6.29 24.08 20.90
CA ALA A 105 5.48 23.80 19.71
C ALA A 105 6.36 23.58 18.47
N THR A 106 7.39 24.40 18.29
CA THR A 106 8.34 24.29 17.18
C THR A 106 9.13 22.99 17.26
N ALA A 107 9.75 22.71 18.41
CA ALA A 107 10.48 21.47 18.68
C ALA A 107 9.64 20.22 18.43
N ALA A 108 8.40 20.22 18.92
CA ALA A 108 7.47 19.11 18.75
C ALA A 108 7.12 18.87 17.28
N ASN A 109 6.82 19.93 16.54
CA ASN A 109 6.46 19.84 15.13
C ASN A 109 7.63 19.36 14.27
N GLU A 110 8.84 19.84 14.54
CA GLU A 110 10.06 19.37 13.86
C GLU A 110 10.29 17.87 14.08
N ALA A 111 10.14 17.39 15.32
CA ALA A 111 10.27 15.97 15.65
C ALA A 111 9.19 15.12 14.94
N LEU A 112 7.93 15.56 14.99
CA LEU A 112 6.82 14.87 14.32
C LEU A 112 6.98 14.82 12.79
N GLU A 113 7.58 15.84 12.18
CA GLU A 113 7.87 15.85 10.74
C GLU A 113 8.93 14.80 10.38
N ARG A 114 9.99 14.68 11.18
CA ARG A 114 11.01 13.63 10.98
C ARG A 114 10.41 12.24 11.09
N PHE A 115 9.55 12.00 12.09
CA PHE A 115 8.89 10.70 12.25
C PHE A 115 7.94 10.39 11.10
N ARG A 116 7.23 11.40 10.58
CA ARG A 116 6.39 11.27 9.38
C ARG A 116 7.20 10.85 8.16
N GLU A 117 8.34 11.50 7.93
CA GLU A 117 9.20 11.22 6.78
C GLU A 117 9.77 9.80 6.83
N GLU A 118 10.26 9.36 7.99
CA GLU A 118 10.74 7.97 8.17
C GLU A 118 9.59 6.95 8.03
N SER A 119 8.40 7.29 8.52
CA SER A 119 7.20 6.46 8.33
C SER A 119 6.82 6.36 6.86
N ARG A 120 6.88 7.46 6.09
CA ARG A 120 6.60 7.48 4.64
C ARG A 120 7.56 6.56 3.89
N LYS A 121 8.87 6.71 4.11
CA LYS A 121 9.89 5.83 3.51
C LYS A 121 9.63 4.36 3.82
N THR A 122 9.27 4.05 5.06
CA THR A 122 9.01 2.69 5.51
C THR A 122 7.79 2.08 4.82
N VAL A 123 6.66 2.80 4.77
CA VAL A 123 5.45 2.25 4.13
C VAL A 123 5.61 2.11 2.61
N VAL A 124 6.33 3.04 1.96
CA VAL A 124 6.63 2.93 0.53
C VAL A 124 7.50 1.70 0.25
N ARG A 125 8.54 1.48 1.07
CA ARG A 125 9.38 0.27 0.97
C ARG A 125 8.58 -1.00 1.17
N LEU A 126 7.66 -1.04 2.16
CA LEU A 126 6.79 -2.20 2.36
C LEU A 126 5.99 -2.53 1.11
N VAL A 127 5.43 -1.52 0.43
CA VAL A 127 4.70 -1.72 -0.82
C VAL A 127 5.62 -2.21 -1.95
N GLU A 128 6.81 -1.63 -2.10
CA GLU A 128 7.78 -2.03 -3.14
C GLU A 128 8.33 -3.45 -2.93
N MET A 129 8.45 -3.90 -1.68
CA MET A 129 8.86 -5.26 -1.37
C MET A 129 7.87 -6.32 -1.89
N GLU A 130 6.57 -6.01 -1.95
CA GLU A 130 5.53 -6.93 -2.44
C GLU A 130 5.67 -7.24 -3.94
N SER A 131 6.34 -6.36 -4.70
CA SER A 131 6.60 -6.55 -6.13
C SER A 131 8.01 -7.08 -6.42
N SER A 132 8.92 -6.96 -5.46
CA SER A 132 10.33 -7.34 -5.61
C SER A 132 10.56 -8.86 -5.63
N TYR A 133 9.66 -9.65 -5.02
CA TYR A 133 9.78 -11.10 -4.98
C TYR A 133 8.44 -11.80 -5.20
N LEU A 134 8.21 -12.25 -6.43
CA LEU A 134 7.13 -13.17 -6.74
C LEU A 134 7.57 -14.60 -6.41
N THR A 135 6.88 -15.22 -5.45
CA THR A 135 7.24 -16.57 -5.00
C THR A 135 7.15 -17.58 -6.15
N VAL A 136 8.08 -18.55 -6.18
CA VAL A 136 7.99 -19.66 -7.16
C VAL A 136 6.68 -20.43 -6.99
N ASP A 137 6.14 -20.49 -5.78
CA ASP A 137 4.83 -21.07 -5.51
C ASP A 137 3.66 -20.31 -6.17
N PHE A 138 3.76 -18.99 -6.34
CA PHE A 138 2.80 -18.22 -7.13
C PHE A 138 2.77 -18.73 -8.58
N PHE A 139 3.94 -18.88 -9.21
CA PHE A 139 4.03 -19.41 -10.58
C PHE A 139 3.69 -20.90 -10.69
N ARG A 140 4.03 -21.72 -9.68
CA ARG A 140 3.59 -23.14 -9.65
C ARG A 140 2.08 -23.26 -9.55
N LYS A 141 1.43 -22.47 -8.69
CA LYS A 141 -0.04 -22.42 -8.59
C LYS A 141 -0.68 -21.92 -9.90
N LEU A 142 -0.01 -21.00 -10.59
CA LEU A 142 -0.41 -20.53 -11.92
C LEU A 142 -0.48 -21.68 -12.94
N HIS A 143 0.56 -22.52 -12.98
CA HIS A 143 0.68 -23.67 -13.88
C HIS A 143 -0.19 -24.86 -13.45
N ALA A 144 -0.41 -25.04 -12.14
CA ALA A 144 -1.20 -26.13 -11.58
C ALA A 144 -2.72 -25.89 -11.62
N ALA A 145 -3.18 -24.64 -11.78
CA ALA A 145 -4.58 -24.37 -12.07
C ALA A 145 -4.94 -25.13 -13.37
N PRO A 146 -5.94 -26.02 -13.35
CA PRO A 146 -6.17 -26.93 -14.46
C PRO A 146 -6.42 -26.12 -15.73
N GLU A 147 -5.72 -26.46 -16.81
CA GLU A 147 -6.28 -26.27 -18.14
C GLU A 147 -7.65 -26.94 -18.11
N LYS A 148 -8.73 -26.15 -18.03
CA LYS A 148 -10.04 -26.65 -18.45
C LYS A 148 -9.89 -26.91 -19.94
N LYS A 149 -9.35 -28.08 -20.29
CA LYS A 149 -9.43 -28.62 -21.64
C LYS A 149 -10.91 -28.57 -21.99
N PRO A 150 -11.31 -27.91 -23.09
CA PRO A 150 -12.68 -28.00 -23.52
C PRO A 150 -13.00 -29.48 -23.68
N GLU A 151 -14.09 -29.92 -23.06
CA GLU A 151 -14.61 -31.27 -23.24
C GLU A 151 -14.65 -31.56 -24.73
N LYS A 152 -14.03 -32.68 -25.14
CA LYS A 152 -14.13 -33.18 -26.51
C LYS A 152 -15.58 -33.56 -26.78
N ASN A 153 -16.40 -32.59 -27.15
CA ASN A 153 -17.65 -32.83 -27.87
C ASN A 153 -17.51 -32.21 -29.26
N GLY A 154 -17.64 -33.08 -30.26
CA GLY A 154 -17.17 -32.88 -31.62
C GLY A 154 -17.80 -31.70 -32.34
N ASN A 155 -16.94 -30.88 -32.96
CA ASN A 155 -17.14 -30.31 -34.29
C ASN A 155 -15.76 -29.86 -34.83
N PRO A 156 -15.57 -29.83 -36.17
CA PRO A 156 -14.27 -29.50 -36.78
C PRO A 156 -13.88 -28.03 -36.50
N PRO A 157 -12.58 -27.71 -36.42
CA PRO A 157 -12.13 -26.38 -36.03
C PRO A 157 -12.39 -25.38 -37.16
N GLY A 158 -13.38 -24.50 -36.95
CA GLY A 158 -13.45 -23.22 -37.66
C GLY A 158 -12.37 -22.24 -37.16
N PRO A 159 -12.25 -21.04 -37.75
CA PRO A 159 -11.14 -20.10 -37.52
C PRO A 159 -11.23 -19.35 -36.16
N ASN A 160 -11.62 -20.03 -35.09
CA ASN A 160 -11.82 -19.44 -33.76
C ASN A 160 -10.56 -19.53 -32.89
N ASN A 161 -9.42 -19.04 -33.38
CA ASN A 161 -8.24 -18.83 -32.53
C ASN A 161 -8.53 -17.78 -31.44
N ASP A 162 -9.30 -16.73 -31.76
CA ASP A 162 -9.55 -15.58 -30.87
C ASP A 162 -10.22 -15.96 -29.54
N HIS A 163 -11.10 -16.97 -29.54
CA HIS A 163 -11.80 -17.38 -28.31
C HIS A 163 -10.86 -18.07 -27.30
N PHE A 164 -9.88 -18.83 -27.79
CA PHE A 164 -8.84 -19.43 -26.94
C PHE A 164 -7.85 -18.38 -26.41
N HIS A 165 -7.60 -17.33 -27.19
CA HIS A 165 -6.80 -16.19 -26.75
C HIS A 165 -7.48 -15.41 -25.63
N ASP A 166 -8.77 -15.08 -25.78
CA ASP A 166 -9.52 -14.32 -24.78
C ASP A 166 -9.66 -15.07 -23.45
N THR A 167 -9.88 -16.39 -23.49
CA THR A 167 -9.95 -17.21 -22.27
C THR A 167 -8.62 -17.27 -21.53
N SER A 168 -7.50 -17.31 -22.24
CA SER A 168 -6.15 -17.28 -21.65
C SER A 168 -5.83 -15.92 -21.03
N LEU A 169 -6.16 -14.83 -21.72
CA LEU A 169 -5.97 -13.46 -21.23
C LEU A 169 -6.85 -13.15 -20.01
N ALA A 170 -8.11 -13.62 -20.02
CA ALA A 170 -9.00 -13.50 -18.87
C ALA A 170 -8.45 -14.25 -17.64
N ARG A 171 -7.85 -15.42 -17.85
CA ARG A 171 -7.19 -16.18 -16.78
C ARG A 171 -5.98 -15.43 -16.20
N ILE A 172 -5.17 -14.79 -17.04
CA ILE A 172 -4.05 -13.94 -16.59
C ILE A 172 -4.58 -12.83 -15.68
N GLY A 173 -5.61 -12.10 -16.13
CA GLY A 173 -6.24 -11.04 -15.33
C GLY A 173 -6.77 -11.55 -13.98
N SER A 174 -7.45 -12.71 -13.97
CA SER A 174 -7.95 -13.33 -12.75
C SER A 174 -6.83 -13.72 -11.76
N ASN A 175 -5.73 -14.27 -12.27
CA ASN A 175 -4.59 -14.68 -11.44
C ASN A 175 -3.89 -13.47 -10.81
N VAL A 176 -3.67 -12.41 -11.60
CA VAL A 176 -3.11 -11.15 -11.10
C VAL A 176 -4.06 -10.55 -10.06
N SER A 177 -5.37 -10.51 -10.32
CA SER A 177 -6.36 -10.00 -9.37
C SER A 177 -6.31 -10.74 -8.03
N ALA A 178 -6.22 -12.08 -8.05
CA ALA A 178 -6.09 -12.89 -6.83
C ALA A 178 -4.80 -12.57 -6.04
N TYR A 179 -3.68 -12.36 -6.72
CA TYR A 179 -2.43 -11.94 -6.08
C TYR A 179 -2.56 -10.55 -5.43
N ILE A 180 -3.12 -9.59 -6.16
CA ILE A 180 -3.31 -8.22 -5.67
C ILE A 180 -4.26 -8.17 -4.48
N ALA A 181 -5.30 -9.02 -4.45
CA ALA A 181 -6.16 -9.16 -3.28
C ALA A 181 -5.38 -9.66 -2.04
N MET A 182 -4.56 -10.69 -2.20
CA MET A 182 -3.69 -11.20 -1.13
C MET A 182 -2.71 -10.13 -0.62
N VAL A 183 -2.08 -9.37 -1.53
CA VAL A 183 -1.19 -8.25 -1.17
C VAL A 183 -1.98 -7.16 -0.43
N SER A 184 -3.19 -6.84 -0.87
CA SER A 184 -4.04 -5.85 -0.21
C SER A 184 -4.36 -6.24 1.24
N ASP A 185 -4.67 -7.52 1.50
CA ASP A 185 -4.91 -8.03 2.85
C ASP A 185 -3.66 -8.00 3.73
N THR A 186 -2.49 -8.30 3.16
CA THR A 186 -1.21 -8.17 3.87
C THR A 186 -0.93 -6.71 4.22
N LEU A 187 -1.01 -5.80 3.25
CA LEU A 187 -0.73 -4.37 3.43
C LEU A 187 -1.69 -3.70 4.41
N LYS A 188 -2.96 -4.11 4.44
CA LYS A 188 -3.96 -3.65 5.42
C LYS A 188 -3.49 -3.89 6.87
N ASN A 189 -2.67 -4.91 7.11
CA ASN A 189 -2.15 -5.24 8.43
C ASN A 189 -0.72 -4.71 8.68
N THR A 190 0.13 -4.64 7.65
CA THR A 190 1.53 -4.22 7.81
C THR A 190 1.69 -2.70 7.82
N ILE A 191 0.90 -1.95 7.03
CA ILE A 191 0.95 -0.48 6.99
C ILE A 191 0.65 0.12 8.38
N PRO A 192 -0.44 -0.23 9.07
CA PRO A 192 -0.71 0.30 10.41
C PRO A 192 0.44 0.02 11.40
N LYS A 193 1.03 -1.17 11.35
CA LYS A 193 2.16 -1.54 12.22
C LYS A 193 3.36 -0.64 11.96
N ALA A 194 3.71 -0.39 10.70
CA ALA A 194 4.80 0.50 10.34
C ALA A 194 4.54 1.95 10.78
N VAL A 195 3.33 2.45 10.54
CA VAL A 195 2.94 3.82 10.95
C VAL A 195 3.00 3.99 12.47
N VAL A 196 2.47 3.02 13.22
CA VAL A 196 2.52 3.04 14.70
C VAL A 196 3.96 2.94 15.19
N TYR A 197 4.78 2.08 14.58
CA TYR A 197 6.18 1.91 14.94
C TYR A 197 6.98 3.20 14.72
N CYS A 198 6.89 3.80 13.54
CA CYS A 198 7.70 4.96 13.14
C CYS A 198 7.18 6.29 13.71
N GLN A 199 5.86 6.46 13.89
CA GLN A 199 5.28 7.71 14.36
C GLN A 199 4.83 7.64 15.81
N VAL A 200 3.87 6.79 16.14
CA VAL A 200 3.18 6.82 17.44
C VAL A 200 4.13 6.41 18.57
N ARG A 201 4.89 5.32 18.36
CA ARG A 201 5.84 4.81 19.34
C ARG A 201 7.03 5.74 19.51
N GLU A 202 7.59 6.24 18.40
CA GLU A 202 8.72 7.18 18.45
C GLU A 202 8.31 8.52 19.04
N ALA A 203 7.12 9.05 18.73
CA ALA A 203 6.57 10.22 19.39
C ALA A 203 6.48 10.01 20.91
N LYS A 204 5.98 8.85 21.37
CA LYS A 204 5.90 8.54 22.81
C LYS A 204 7.29 8.45 23.49
N ARG A 205 8.30 7.90 22.82
CA ARG A 205 9.63 7.65 23.40
C ARG A 205 10.58 8.85 23.31
N SER A 206 10.55 9.56 22.18
CA SER A 206 11.63 10.44 21.77
C SER A 206 11.26 11.93 21.87
N LEU A 207 9.97 12.28 21.96
CA LEU A 207 9.56 13.69 22.12
C LEU A 207 10.12 14.31 23.40
N LEU A 208 10.02 13.62 24.55
CA LEU A 208 10.54 14.13 25.82
C LEU A 208 12.06 14.33 25.77
N THR A 209 12.79 13.35 25.22
CA THR A 209 14.24 13.43 25.06
C THR A 209 14.64 14.61 24.16
N HIS A 210 13.91 14.83 23.07
CA HIS A 210 14.15 15.99 22.20
C HIS A 210 13.83 17.31 22.89
N PHE A 211 12.76 17.38 23.69
CA PHE A 211 12.47 18.57 24.49
C PHE A 211 13.59 18.89 25.47
N TYR A 212 14.08 17.91 26.23
CA TYR A 212 15.19 18.14 27.16
C TYR A 212 16.47 18.58 26.43
N ALA A 213 16.76 18.01 25.27
CA ALA A 213 17.95 18.36 24.51
C ALA A 213 17.89 19.73 23.83
N GLN A 214 16.71 20.17 23.36
CA GLN A 214 16.55 21.47 22.69
C GLN A 214 16.26 22.61 23.67
N VAL A 215 15.38 22.40 24.65
CA VAL A 215 15.01 23.44 25.62
C VAL A 215 16.13 23.64 26.64
N GLY A 216 16.82 22.58 27.06
CA GLY A 216 17.94 22.69 28.01
C GLY A 216 19.24 23.29 27.42
N ARG A 217 19.28 23.59 26.12
CA ARG A 217 20.41 24.26 25.46
C ARG A 217 20.26 25.78 25.39
N LYS A 218 19.07 26.32 25.64
CA LYS A 218 18.80 27.75 25.74
C LYS A 218 18.81 28.17 27.20
#